data_AF-A0A3A8JL21-F1
#
_entry.id   AF-A0A3A8JL21-F1
#
_cell.length_a   1.000
_cell.length_b   1.000
_cell.length_c   1.000
_cell.angle_alpha   90.00
_cell.angle_beta   90.00
_cell.angle_gamma   90.00
#
_symmetry.space_group_name_H-M   'P 1'
#
loop_
_entity.id
_entity.type
_entity.pdbx_description
1 polymer ?
#
loop_
_entity_poly.entity_id
_entity_poly.type
_entity_poly.pdbx_seq_one_letter_code
_entity_poly.pdbx_strand_id
1 'polypeptide(L)'
;MKNKSGCWLLGVSLFLLPLAPPAEASGGRGMSWAKVSHSSGVDEVGCWGCDAYVGETSCTTALPLLCIRQDGSARPAQTPASYYPSWAAGNIATTLPISGSLLTSLSSANQMCVQFFGAGWRMAEFHDAGGWGFNAYGNVRTDTRFWVHINDQPANCWNP
;
A
#
# COMPACT_ATOMS: atom_id res chain seq x y z
N MET A 1 -34.97 -57.24 43.51
CA MET A 1 -34.99 -55.80 43.20
C MET A 1 -33.73 -55.47 42.43
N LYS A 2 -33.84 -54.71 41.33
CA LYS A 2 -32.85 -54.54 40.26
C LYS A 2 -31.69 -53.60 40.67
N ASN A 3 -30.48 -53.99 40.27
CA ASN A 3 -29.22 -53.20 40.23
C ASN A 3 -29.40 -51.80 39.62
N LYS A 4 -28.55 -50.83 40.00
CA LYS A 4 -27.72 -50.03 39.06
C LYS A 4 -26.48 -49.44 39.76
N SER A 5 -25.30 -49.92 39.36
CA SER A 5 -24.01 -49.26 39.59
C SER A 5 -23.80 -48.18 38.53
N GLY A 6 -23.47 -46.95 38.95
CA GLY A 6 -23.13 -45.84 38.07
C GLY A 6 -21.63 -45.80 37.79
N CYS A 7 -21.24 -46.05 36.55
CA CYS A 7 -19.89 -45.85 36.03
C CYS A 7 -19.78 -44.40 35.52
N TRP A 8 -18.91 -43.59 36.12
CA TRP A 8 -18.60 -42.25 35.65
C TRP A 8 -17.42 -42.31 34.67
N LEU A 9 -17.69 -42.09 33.39
CA LEU A 9 -16.67 -41.92 32.36
C LEU A 9 -16.18 -40.47 32.39
N LEU A 10 -14.95 -40.24 32.83
CA LEU A 10 -14.21 -39.01 32.64
C LEU A 10 -13.77 -38.93 31.17
N GLY A 11 -14.48 -38.16 30.35
CA GLY A 11 -14.08 -37.85 28.99
C GLY A 11 -12.97 -36.80 28.96
N VAL A 12 -11.78 -37.18 28.50
CA VAL A 12 -10.69 -36.24 28.18
C VAL A 12 -11.00 -35.62 26.81
N SER A 13 -11.47 -34.37 26.79
CA SER A 13 -11.59 -33.59 25.56
C SER A 13 -10.20 -33.15 25.10
N LEU A 14 -9.70 -33.80 24.06
CA LEU A 14 -8.50 -33.40 23.34
C LEU A 14 -8.84 -32.18 22.47
N PHE A 15 -8.48 -30.98 22.94
CA PHE A 15 -8.57 -29.77 22.12
C PHE A 15 -7.50 -29.84 21.02
N LEU A 16 -7.93 -30.13 19.79
CA LEU A 16 -7.11 -29.92 18.60
C LEU A 16 -6.97 -28.41 18.37
N LEU A 17 -5.79 -27.88 18.70
CA LEU A 17 -5.40 -26.53 18.30
C LEU A 17 -5.17 -26.54 16.77
N PRO A 18 -5.90 -25.74 15.98
CA PRO A 18 -5.57 -25.58 14.57
C PRO A 18 -4.18 -24.93 14.48
N LEU A 19 -3.21 -25.66 13.92
CA LEU A 19 -1.95 -25.09 13.46
C LEU A 19 -2.29 -24.11 12.34
N ALA A 20 -2.27 -22.81 12.65
CA ALA A 20 -2.24 -21.80 11.60
C ALA A 20 -1.02 -22.07 10.72
N PRO A 21 -1.16 -22.12 9.38
CA PRO A 21 0.01 -22.18 8.52
C PRO A 21 0.91 -20.98 8.87
N PRO A 22 2.24 -21.14 8.84
CA PRO A 22 3.12 -19.99 8.94
C PRO A 22 2.65 -18.99 7.88
N ALA A 23 2.35 -17.77 8.32
CA ALA A 23 2.27 -16.66 7.40
C ALA A 23 3.66 -16.58 6.77
N GLU A 24 3.79 -17.12 5.56
CA GLU A 24 4.88 -16.78 4.65
C GLU A 24 4.83 -15.27 4.54
N ALA A 25 5.55 -14.58 5.43
CA ALA A 25 5.88 -13.19 5.25
C ALA A 25 6.76 -13.20 4.02
N SER A 26 6.13 -13.14 2.84
CA SER A 26 6.82 -13.22 1.58
C SER A 26 7.88 -12.15 1.61
N GLY A 27 9.14 -12.57 1.79
CA GLY A 27 10.32 -11.71 1.82
C GLY A 27 10.61 -11.08 0.46
N GLY A 28 9.61 -11.04 -0.42
CA GLY A 28 9.64 -10.46 -1.74
C GLY A 28 9.79 -8.95 -1.72
N ARG A 29 9.69 -8.38 -2.90
CA ARG A 29 9.95 -6.96 -3.13
C ARG A 29 8.69 -6.28 -3.64
N GLY A 30 8.45 -5.09 -3.11
CA GLY A 30 7.46 -4.16 -3.61
C GLY A 30 8.14 -3.01 -4.34
N MET A 31 7.39 -2.40 -5.25
CA MET A 31 7.76 -1.15 -5.89
C MET A 31 7.58 0.01 -4.91
N SER A 32 8.56 0.89 -4.88
CA SER A 32 8.48 2.14 -4.15
C SER A 32 8.93 3.32 -5.02
N TRP A 33 8.38 4.48 -4.74
CA TRP A 33 8.69 5.74 -5.43
C TRP A 33 9.28 6.76 -4.45
N ALA A 34 9.72 7.90 -4.98
CA ALA A 34 10.21 9.03 -4.20
C ALA A 34 9.62 10.34 -4.73
N LYS A 35 9.71 11.41 -3.92
CA LYS A 35 9.49 12.75 -4.46
C LYS A 35 10.64 13.09 -5.40
N VAL A 36 10.31 13.59 -6.59
CA VAL A 36 11.26 14.10 -7.58
C VAL A 36 11.44 15.60 -7.42
N SER A 37 10.34 16.36 -7.31
CA SER A 37 10.39 17.82 -7.18
C SER A 37 9.19 18.36 -6.41
N HIS A 38 9.31 19.59 -5.92
CA HIS A 38 8.22 20.35 -5.30
C HIS A 38 8.23 21.78 -5.84
N SER A 39 7.08 22.28 -6.26
CA SER A 39 6.91 23.69 -6.62
C SER A 39 5.47 24.13 -6.45
N SER A 40 5.25 25.27 -5.79
CA SER A 40 3.93 25.92 -5.71
C SER A 40 2.81 25.00 -5.18
N GLY A 41 3.12 24.14 -4.20
CA GLY A 41 2.14 23.19 -3.63
C GLY A 41 1.86 21.97 -4.49
N VAL A 42 2.60 21.79 -5.59
CA VAL A 42 2.59 20.58 -6.41
C VAL A 42 3.83 19.77 -6.11
N ASP A 43 3.63 18.48 -5.91
CA ASP A 43 4.69 17.49 -5.85
C ASP A 43 4.72 16.69 -7.15
N GLU A 44 5.92 16.52 -7.69
CA GLU A 44 6.21 15.45 -8.63
C GLU A 44 6.69 14.24 -7.84
N VAL A 45 6.01 13.10 -8.00
CA VAL A 45 6.37 11.83 -7.38
C VAL A 45 6.54 10.78 -8.47
N GLY A 46 7.50 9.88 -8.30
CA GLY A 46 7.77 8.91 -9.35
C GLY A 46 8.87 7.92 -9.04
N CYS A 47 9.10 7.08 -10.04
CA CYS A 47 10.16 6.09 -10.02
C CYS A 47 11.53 6.78 -10.07
N TRP A 48 12.27 6.69 -8.98
CA TRP A 48 13.70 7.02 -8.96
C TRP A 48 14.47 5.76 -8.57
N GLY A 49 15.04 5.05 -9.56
CA GLY A 49 15.72 3.77 -9.33
C GLY A 49 14.80 2.69 -8.77
N CYS A 50 13.54 2.62 -9.25
CA CYS A 50 12.58 1.58 -8.90
C CYS A 50 12.54 0.46 -9.95
N ASP A 51 11.89 -0.65 -9.62
CA ASP A 51 11.55 -1.72 -10.56
C ASP A 51 10.04 -1.98 -10.55
N ALA A 52 9.35 -1.53 -11.59
CA ALA A 52 7.90 -1.70 -11.70
C ALA A 52 7.48 -3.12 -12.11
N TYR A 53 8.40 -3.96 -12.57
CA TYR A 53 8.11 -5.31 -13.06
C TYR A 53 8.17 -6.34 -11.94
N VAL A 54 9.15 -6.22 -11.03
CA VAL A 54 9.38 -7.20 -9.94
C VAL A 54 9.58 -6.57 -8.56
N GLY A 55 9.55 -5.24 -8.46
CA GLY A 55 9.79 -4.52 -7.21
C GLY A 55 11.27 -4.49 -6.82
N GLU A 56 11.69 -3.40 -6.19
CA GLU A 56 13.07 -3.23 -5.74
C GLU A 56 13.23 -3.24 -4.21
N THR A 57 12.15 -2.96 -3.47
CA THR A 57 12.23 -2.71 -2.02
C THR A 57 11.71 -3.89 -1.24
N SER A 58 12.50 -4.41 -0.28
CA SER A 58 12.08 -5.53 0.57
C SER A 58 10.79 -5.20 1.31
N CYS A 59 9.80 -6.09 1.23
CA CYS A 59 8.51 -5.89 1.86
C CYS A 59 8.55 -5.87 3.39
N THR A 60 9.64 -6.30 4.02
CA THR A 60 9.81 -6.15 5.47
C THR A 60 10.16 -4.71 5.87
N THR A 61 10.59 -3.87 4.91
CA THR A 61 10.92 -2.46 5.14
C THR A 61 9.68 -1.67 5.55
N ALA A 62 9.83 -0.79 6.53
CA ALA A 62 8.80 0.18 6.89
C ALA A 62 8.97 1.44 6.04
N LEU A 63 8.05 1.68 5.11
CA LEU A 63 7.96 2.92 4.33
C LEU A 63 6.55 3.52 4.43
N PRO A 64 6.39 4.85 4.32
CA PRO A 64 5.08 5.45 4.14
C PRO A 64 4.36 4.89 2.91
N LEU A 65 3.02 4.83 2.95
CA LEU A 65 2.21 4.62 1.75
C LEU A 65 1.99 5.97 1.09
N LEU A 66 2.19 6.05 -0.23
CA LEU A 66 1.67 7.17 -0.98
C LEU A 66 0.16 6.96 -1.15
N CYS A 67 -0.61 7.89 -0.62
CA CYS A 67 -2.06 7.92 -0.73
C CYS A 67 -2.47 9.08 -1.63
N ILE A 68 -3.49 8.86 -2.45
CA ILE A 68 -4.07 9.85 -3.34
C ILE A 68 -5.58 9.94 -3.13
N ARG A 69 -6.10 11.16 -3.23
CA ARG A 69 -7.53 11.46 -3.40
C ARG A 69 -7.69 12.21 -4.72
N GLN A 70 -8.22 11.51 -5.72
CA GLN A 70 -8.58 12.12 -7.00
C GLN A 70 -9.97 12.76 -6.88
N ASP A 71 -9.99 14.07 -6.66
CA ASP A 71 -11.19 14.88 -6.49
C ASP A 71 -11.50 15.74 -7.73
N GLY A 72 -10.77 15.54 -8.82
CA GLY A 72 -10.94 16.31 -10.06
C GLY A 72 -10.29 17.69 -10.00
N SER A 73 -9.42 17.94 -9.02
CA SER A 73 -8.69 19.20 -8.90
C SER A 73 -7.99 19.58 -10.21
N ALA A 74 -8.20 20.81 -10.65
CA ALA A 74 -7.61 21.34 -11.87
C ALA A 74 -6.09 21.50 -11.71
N ARG A 75 -5.36 21.17 -12.78
CA ARG A 75 -3.92 21.44 -12.87
C ARG A 75 -3.68 22.95 -12.73
N PRO A 76 -2.69 23.40 -11.93
CA PRO A 76 -2.31 24.81 -11.91
C PRO A 76 -1.99 25.32 -13.31
N ALA A 77 -2.44 26.53 -13.63
CA ALA A 77 -2.24 27.14 -14.96
C ALA A 77 -0.76 27.29 -15.32
N GLN A 78 0.11 27.38 -14.31
CA GLN A 78 1.56 27.52 -14.47
C GLN A 78 2.26 26.19 -14.79
N THR A 79 1.57 25.04 -14.66
CA THR A 79 2.14 23.73 -14.98
C THR A 79 1.82 23.36 -16.44
N PRO A 80 2.83 23.06 -17.29
CA PRO A 80 2.63 22.76 -18.70
C PRO A 80 1.66 21.61 -18.96
N ALA A 81 0.93 21.69 -20.07
CA ALA A 81 -0.09 20.68 -20.40
C ALA A 81 0.45 19.33 -20.84
N SER A 82 1.58 19.34 -21.54
CA SER A 82 2.31 18.17 -22.02
C SER A 82 3.38 17.70 -21.04
N TYR A 83 3.28 18.09 -19.76
CA TYR A 83 4.30 17.74 -18.77
C TYR A 83 4.24 16.23 -18.50
N TYR A 84 5.37 15.55 -18.68
CA TYR A 84 5.57 14.19 -18.22
C TYR A 84 6.50 14.24 -17.00
N PRO A 85 6.08 13.68 -15.85
CA PRO A 85 4.88 12.87 -15.68
C PRO A 85 3.56 13.69 -15.60
N SER A 86 2.41 13.10 -15.98
CA SER A 86 1.15 13.86 -16.17
C SER A 86 0.46 14.29 -14.87
N TRP A 87 -0.61 15.08 -14.98
CA TRP A 87 -1.42 15.55 -13.84
C TRP A 87 -2.43 14.48 -13.37
N ALA A 88 -2.37 14.11 -12.09
CA ALA A 88 -3.22 13.05 -11.51
C ALA A 88 -4.63 13.52 -11.07
N ALA A 89 -4.95 14.81 -11.21
CA ALA A 89 -6.27 15.38 -10.85
C ALA A 89 -6.68 15.17 -9.38
N GLY A 90 -5.76 15.43 -8.45
CA GLY A 90 -6.04 15.22 -7.03
C GLY A 90 -4.98 15.75 -6.07
N ASN A 91 -5.11 15.29 -4.83
CA ASN A 91 -4.24 15.57 -3.69
C ASN A 91 -3.52 14.30 -3.25
N ILE A 92 -2.23 14.40 -2.88
CA ILE A 92 -1.44 13.31 -2.31
C ILE A 92 -0.97 13.61 -0.88
N ALA A 93 -0.82 12.54 -0.11
CA ALA A 93 -0.26 12.54 1.22
C ALA A 93 0.45 11.20 1.49
N THR A 94 1.27 11.16 2.53
CA THR A 94 1.96 9.94 2.95
C THR A 94 1.60 9.57 4.38
N THR A 95 1.32 8.30 4.62
CA THR A 95 1.06 7.77 5.98
C THR A 95 2.31 7.86 6.87
N LEU A 96 2.22 7.42 8.12
CA LEU A 96 3.42 6.99 8.86
C LEU A 96 4.04 5.75 8.17
N PRO A 97 5.34 5.46 8.39
CA PRO A 97 5.96 4.26 7.86
C PRO A 97 5.26 2.98 8.33
N ILE A 98 4.91 2.11 7.38
CA ILE A 98 4.24 0.82 7.61
C ILE A 98 5.06 -0.27 6.92
N SER A 99 5.25 -1.41 7.58
CA SER A 99 5.91 -2.56 6.95
C SER A 99 5.11 -3.03 5.74
N GLY A 100 5.76 -3.18 4.59
CA GLY A 100 5.12 -3.66 3.36
C GLY A 100 4.43 -5.02 3.53
N SER A 101 4.90 -5.88 4.42
CA SER A 101 4.29 -7.17 4.77
C SER A 101 2.89 -7.06 5.40
N LEU A 102 2.49 -5.86 5.85
CA LEU A 102 1.13 -5.59 6.33
C LEU A 102 0.17 -5.24 5.18
N LEU A 103 0.69 -4.98 3.98
CA LEU A 103 -0.11 -4.75 2.77
C LEU A 103 -0.39 -6.11 2.13
N THR A 104 -1.52 -6.70 2.47
CA THR A 104 -1.90 -8.06 2.04
C THR A 104 -2.81 -8.08 0.81
N SER A 105 -3.26 -6.90 0.37
CA SER A 105 -4.06 -6.69 -0.85
C SER A 105 -4.20 -5.19 -1.13
N LEU A 106 -4.60 -4.83 -2.35
CA LEU A 106 -5.00 -3.46 -2.68
C LEU A 106 -6.09 -2.93 -1.74
N SER A 107 -7.08 -3.77 -1.39
CA SER A 107 -8.14 -3.40 -0.44
C SER A 107 -7.57 -3.01 0.93
N SER A 108 -6.62 -3.81 1.45
CA SER A 108 -5.96 -3.50 2.73
C SER A 108 -5.15 -2.20 2.67
N ALA A 109 -4.44 -1.95 1.56
CA ALA A 109 -3.65 -0.73 1.39
C ALA A 109 -4.55 0.51 1.25
N ASN A 110 -5.65 0.40 0.51
CA ASN A 110 -6.66 1.46 0.44
C ASN A 110 -7.27 1.75 1.80
N GLN A 111 -7.56 0.71 2.60
CA GLN A 111 -8.08 0.87 3.94
C GLN A 111 -7.10 1.64 4.85
N MET A 112 -5.79 1.44 4.71
CA MET A 112 -4.79 2.24 5.42
C MET A 112 -4.90 3.72 5.03
N CYS A 113 -4.98 4.05 3.73
CA CYS A 113 -5.16 5.43 3.29
C CYS A 113 -6.46 6.06 3.82
N VAL A 114 -7.56 5.30 3.85
CA VAL A 114 -8.83 5.75 4.43
C VAL A 114 -8.71 6.00 5.93
N GLN A 115 -8.00 5.14 6.67
CA GLN A 115 -7.80 5.32 8.12
C GLN A 115 -6.99 6.58 8.44
N PHE A 116 -5.97 6.90 7.63
CA PHE A 116 -5.13 8.08 7.85
C PHE A 116 -5.79 9.38 7.41
N PHE A 117 -6.52 9.37 6.30
CA PHE A 117 -6.94 10.61 5.61
C PHE A 117 -8.45 10.73 5.36
N GLY A 118 -9.22 9.69 5.67
CA GLY A 118 -10.68 9.65 5.52
C GLY A 118 -11.16 9.08 4.18
N ALA A 119 -12.48 9.09 3.99
CA ALA A 119 -13.11 8.53 2.80
C ALA A 119 -12.64 9.22 1.51
N GLY A 120 -12.51 8.45 0.43
CA GLY A 120 -12.07 8.93 -0.89
C GLY A 120 -10.56 8.88 -1.11
N TRP A 121 -9.77 8.56 -0.08
CA TRP A 121 -8.35 8.27 -0.23
C TRP A 121 -8.10 6.80 -0.55
N ARG A 122 -7.11 6.53 -1.40
CA ARG A 122 -6.64 5.18 -1.73
C ARG A 122 -5.12 5.19 -1.90
N MET A 123 -4.51 4.01 -1.94
CA MET A 123 -3.10 3.91 -2.32
C MET A 123 -2.93 4.43 -3.74
N ALA A 124 -1.85 5.17 -3.98
CA ALA A 124 -1.50 5.65 -5.30
C ALA A 124 -1.10 4.46 -6.19
N GLU A 125 -1.52 4.54 -7.44
CA GLU A 125 -1.32 3.54 -8.48
C GLU A 125 -0.34 4.08 -9.53
N PHE A 126 0.50 3.21 -10.07
CA PHE A 126 1.54 3.53 -11.05
C PHE A 126 1.00 4.33 -12.25
N HIS A 127 -0.17 3.95 -12.77
CA HIS A 127 -0.81 4.55 -13.94
C HIS A 127 -1.77 5.71 -13.61
N ASP A 128 -1.81 6.22 -12.37
CA ASP A 128 -2.70 7.32 -11.97
C ASP A 128 -2.57 8.60 -12.83
N ALA A 129 -1.43 8.76 -13.52
CA ALA A 129 -1.28 9.75 -14.59
C ALA A 129 -0.41 9.26 -15.77
N GLY A 130 -0.51 7.98 -16.12
CA GLY A 130 0.13 7.41 -17.33
C GLY A 130 1.44 6.63 -17.12
N GLY A 131 1.89 6.46 -15.88
CA GLY A 131 3.05 5.62 -15.55
C GLY A 131 4.30 6.39 -15.13
N TRP A 132 5.20 5.70 -14.42
CA TRP A 132 6.53 6.15 -13.96
C TRP A 132 6.59 7.39 -13.06
N GLY A 133 5.48 8.08 -12.87
CA GLY A 133 5.33 9.20 -11.96
C GLY A 133 4.04 9.95 -12.24
N PHE A 134 3.74 10.95 -11.41
CA PHE A 134 2.69 11.93 -11.65
C PHE A 134 2.92 13.21 -10.84
N ASN A 135 2.19 14.25 -11.24
CA ASN A 135 2.05 15.49 -10.50
C ASN A 135 0.68 15.57 -9.83
N ALA A 136 0.66 16.01 -8.57
CA ALA A 136 -0.57 16.24 -7.80
C ALA A 136 -0.33 17.36 -6.77
N TYR A 137 -1.41 17.92 -6.22
CA TYR A 137 -1.26 18.80 -5.06
C TYR A 137 -0.71 18.00 -3.88
N GLY A 138 0.32 18.52 -3.21
CA GLY A 138 1.01 17.75 -2.18
C GLY A 138 2.09 18.53 -1.46
N ASN A 139 2.50 17.94 -0.34
CA ASN A 139 3.73 18.30 0.38
C ASN A 139 4.24 17.05 1.13
N VAL A 140 4.50 15.97 0.39
CA VAL A 140 4.99 14.71 0.94
C VAL A 140 6.41 14.89 1.48
N ARG A 141 7.05 13.85 2.02
CA ARG A 141 8.44 13.95 2.45
C ARG A 141 9.42 13.75 1.28
N THR A 142 10.65 14.25 1.40
CA THR A 142 11.71 14.08 0.38
C THR A 142 12.86 13.20 0.86
N ASP A 143 12.91 12.91 2.16
CA ASP A 143 13.96 12.14 2.84
C ASP A 143 13.63 10.64 2.92
N THR A 144 12.55 10.20 2.27
CA THR A 144 12.09 8.82 2.28
C THR A 144 11.46 8.45 0.94
N ARG A 145 11.45 7.14 0.68
CA ARG A 145 10.62 6.52 -0.35
C ARG A 145 9.23 6.23 0.19
N PHE A 146 8.31 5.86 -0.67
CA PHE A 146 6.95 5.45 -0.31
C PHE A 146 6.46 4.29 -1.18
N TRP A 147 5.63 3.44 -0.59
CA TRP A 147 4.95 2.36 -1.29
C TRP A 147 3.94 2.93 -2.30
N VAL A 148 3.98 2.40 -3.53
CA VAL A 148 3.03 2.64 -4.62
C VAL A 148 2.65 1.28 -5.18
N HIS A 149 1.44 1.12 -5.70
CA HIS A 149 1.03 -0.15 -6.28
C HIS A 149 0.94 -0.09 -7.80
N ILE A 150 1.03 -1.24 -8.44
CA ILE A 150 0.84 -1.43 -9.88
C ILE A 150 -0.11 -2.60 -10.09
N ASN A 151 -1.09 -2.43 -10.98
CA ASN A 151 -2.19 -3.37 -11.14
C ASN A 151 -1.92 -4.48 -12.18
N ASP A 152 -0.88 -4.34 -13.00
CA ASP A 152 -0.57 -5.23 -14.12
C ASP A 152 0.81 -5.89 -14.03
N GLN A 153 1.53 -5.71 -12.92
CA GLN A 153 2.82 -6.35 -12.63
C GLN A 153 2.87 -6.96 -11.21
N PRO A 154 3.69 -8.02 -10.99
CA PRO A 154 3.92 -8.60 -9.68
C PRO A 154 4.95 -7.80 -8.85
N ALA A 155 4.72 -6.50 -8.68
CA ALA A 155 5.62 -5.61 -7.95
C ALA A 155 4.96 -5.00 -6.70
N ASN A 156 3.99 -5.68 -6.09
CA ASN A 156 3.41 -5.28 -4.81
C ASN A 156 3.69 -6.32 -3.73
N CYS A 157 3.74 -5.89 -2.47
CA CYS A 157 4.08 -6.79 -1.37
C CYS A 157 3.11 -7.95 -1.12
N TRP A 158 1.89 -7.89 -1.67
CA TRP A 158 0.91 -8.97 -1.62
C TRP A 158 0.93 -9.90 -2.83
N ASN A 159 1.71 -9.59 -3.86
CA ASN A 159 1.94 -10.43 -5.03
C ASN A 159 3.35 -10.19 -5.60
N PRO A 160 4.40 -10.39 -4.79
CA PRO A 160 5.78 -10.17 -5.24
C PRO A 160 6.27 -11.29 -6.15
#